data_AF-A0A0F4IU84-F1
#
_entry.id   AF-A0A0F4IU84-F1
#
_cell.length_a   1.000
_cell.length_b   1.000
_cell.length_c   1.000
_cell.angle_alpha   90.00
_cell.angle_beta   90.00
_cell.angle_gamma   90.00
#
_symmetry.space_group_name_H-M   'P 1'
#
loop_
_entity.id
_entity.type
_entity.pdbx_description
1 polymer ?
#
loop_
_entity_poly.entity_id
_entity_poly.type
_entity_poly.pdbx_seq_one_letter_code
_entity_poly.pdbx_strand_id
1 'polypeptide(L)'
;MHYAKTLAVTAEREFLRYKKVTADGRTAGLGPSDLYDLLHLDRRADRVLPNGWCMLPPKQVCSKGNACLTCDKFVTDANHRDDLQHQLAQAEALITR
;
A
#
# COMPACT_ATOMS: atom_id res chain seq x y z
N MET A 1 3.78 -33.27 3.58
CA MET A 1 3.83 -31.83 3.21
C MET A 1 3.16 -30.96 4.28
N HIS A 2 3.73 -30.87 5.49
CA HIS A 2 3.20 -29.98 6.54
C HIS A 2 3.85 -28.59 6.50
N TYR A 3 5.15 -28.52 6.19
CA TYR A 3 5.92 -27.26 6.16
C TYR A 3 5.38 -26.23 5.15
N ALA A 4 5.05 -26.67 3.93
CA ALA A 4 4.47 -25.81 2.89
C ALA A 4 3.08 -25.25 3.26
N LYS A 5 2.30 -26.00 4.04
CA LYS A 5 0.97 -25.59 4.49
C LYS A 5 1.05 -24.52 5.58
N THR A 6 2.02 -24.64 6.49
CA THR A 6 2.28 -23.63 7.54
C THR A 6 2.82 -22.31 6.97
N LEU A 7 3.65 -22.39 5.92
CA LEU A 7 4.19 -21.22 5.23
C LEU A 7 3.08 -20.40 4.55
N ALA A 8 2.18 -21.07 3.82
CA ALA A 8 1.05 -20.43 3.16
C ALA A 8 0.10 -19.75 4.15
N VAL A 9 -0.24 -20.42 5.26
CA VAL A 9 -1.11 -19.86 6.31
C VAL A 9 -0.44 -18.68 7.03
N THR A 10 0.88 -18.72 7.21
CA THR A 10 1.62 -17.60 7.81
C THR A 10 1.70 -16.41 6.86
N ALA A 11 1.94 -16.65 5.57
CA ALA A 11 1.94 -15.61 4.55
C ALA A 11 0.56 -14.96 4.41
N GLU A 12 -0.51 -15.75 4.36
CA GLU A 12 -1.89 -15.25 4.33
C GLU A 12 -2.23 -14.46 5.60
N ARG A 13 -1.83 -14.94 6.78
CA ARG A 13 -2.04 -14.23 8.04
C ARG A 13 -1.26 -12.92 8.12
N GLU A 14 0.01 -12.89 7.76
CA GLU A 14 0.81 -11.65 7.74
C GLU A 14 0.31 -10.67 6.68
N PHE A 15 -0.24 -11.19 5.57
CA PHE A 15 -0.89 -10.37 4.56
C PHE A 15 -2.21 -9.77 5.07
N LEU A 16 -3.06 -10.57 5.71
CA LEU A 16 -4.34 -10.14 6.32
C LEU A 16 -4.14 -9.32 7.61
N ARG A 17 -2.95 -9.39 8.22
CA ARG A 17 -2.58 -8.66 9.44
C ARG A 17 -2.65 -7.15 9.24
N TYR A 18 -2.50 -6.67 8.00
CA TYR A 18 -2.53 -5.24 7.72
C TYR A 18 -3.75 -4.87 6.88
N LYS A 19 -4.80 -4.47 7.59
CA LYS A 19 -5.98 -3.83 7.03
C LYS A 19 -5.54 -2.57 6.28
N LYS A 20 -5.52 -2.62 4.95
CA LYS A 20 -5.16 -1.48 4.12
C LYS A 20 -6.24 -0.39 4.25
N VAL A 21 -5.79 0.85 4.31
CA VAL A 21 -6.65 2.03 4.38
C VAL A 21 -6.42 2.93 3.18
N THR A 22 -7.48 3.54 2.67
CA THR A 22 -7.43 4.54 1.60
C THR A 22 -6.93 5.88 2.15
N ALA A 23 -6.59 6.80 1.25
CA ALA A 23 -6.10 8.15 1.62
C ALA A 23 -7.06 8.92 2.55
N ASP A 24 -8.36 8.66 2.48
CA ASP A 24 -9.41 9.25 3.32
C ASP A 24 -9.73 8.43 4.58
N GLY A 25 -8.92 7.43 4.90
CA GLY A 25 -9.01 6.65 6.14
C GLY A 25 -10.08 5.55 6.15
N ARG A 26 -10.75 5.30 5.03
CA ARG A 26 -11.68 4.16 4.92
C ARG A 26 -10.89 2.86 4.77
N THR A 27 -11.53 1.76 5.15
CA THR A 27 -10.98 0.43 4.86
C THR A 27 -10.99 0.21 3.35
N ALA A 28 -9.85 -0.19 2.78
CA ALA A 28 -9.78 -0.55 1.39
C ALA A 28 -10.62 -1.82 1.15
N GLY A 29 -11.57 -1.75 0.20
CA GLY A 29 -12.36 -2.90 -0.22
C GLY A 29 -11.53 -3.82 -1.12
N LEU A 30 -10.64 -4.61 -0.51
CA LEU A 30 -9.80 -5.56 -1.23
C LEU A 30 -10.59 -6.83 -1.53
N GLY A 31 -10.72 -7.17 -2.81
CA GLY A 31 -11.23 -8.46 -3.26
C GLY A 31 -10.13 -9.53 -3.38
N PRO A 32 -10.50 -10.80 -3.60
CA PRO A 32 -9.53 -11.90 -3.73
C PRO A 32 -8.51 -11.71 -4.87
N SER A 33 -8.88 -11.04 -5.96
CA SER A 33 -7.97 -10.71 -7.07
C SER A 33 -6.91 -9.68 -6.68
N ASP A 34 -7.26 -8.73 -5.82
CA ASP A 34 -6.35 -7.68 -5.35
C ASP A 34 -5.25 -8.28 -4.44
N LEU A 35 -5.56 -9.40 -3.76
CA LEU A 35 -4.61 -10.17 -2.97
C LEU A 35 -3.42 -10.64 -3.82
N TYR A 36 -3.70 -11.16 -5.02
CA TYR A 36 -2.65 -11.65 -5.93
C TYR A 36 -1.78 -10.52 -6.46
N ASP A 37 -2.38 -9.37 -6.76
CA ASP A 37 -1.63 -8.20 -7.19
C ASP A 37 -0.75 -7.68 -6.05
N LEU A 38 -1.28 -7.60 -4.83
CA LEU A 38 -0.56 -7.21 -3.62
C LEU A 38 0.60 -8.16 -3.26
N LEU A 39 0.45 -9.47 -3.47
CA LEU A 39 1.54 -10.46 -3.30
C LEU A 39 2.66 -10.32 -4.35
N HIS A 40 2.41 -9.60 -5.44
CA HIS A 40 3.36 -9.38 -6.52
C HIS A 40 3.86 -7.93 -6.62
N LEU A 41 3.46 -7.05 -5.70
CA LEU A 41 3.82 -5.63 -5.73
C LEU A 41 5.33 -5.40 -5.61
N ASP A 42 6.04 -6.23 -4.86
CA ASP A 42 7.48 -6.12 -4.63
C ASP A 42 8.32 -6.24 -5.92
N ARG A 43 7.76 -6.84 -6.97
CA ARG A 43 8.41 -6.99 -8.28
C ARG A 43 8.18 -5.78 -9.20
N ARG A 44 7.45 -4.78 -8.72
CA ARG A 44 6.98 -3.61 -9.49
C ARG A 44 7.32 -2.34 -8.71
N ALA A 45 8.54 -1.85 -8.91
CA ALA A 45 9.04 -0.64 -8.24
C ALA A 45 8.14 0.60 -8.48
N ASP A 46 7.35 0.62 -9.55
CA ASP A 46 6.37 1.69 -9.86
C ASP A 46 5.12 1.67 -8.96
N ARG A 47 4.95 0.65 -8.11
CA ARG A 47 3.78 0.47 -7.25
C ARG A 47 4.10 0.58 -5.76
N VAL A 48 5.39 0.53 -5.41
CA VAL A 48 5.89 0.70 -4.05
C VAL A 48 6.24 2.16 -3.84
N LEU A 49 5.57 2.79 -2.88
CA LEU A 49 5.76 4.20 -2.53
C LEU A 49 6.38 4.26 -1.14
N PRO A 50 7.07 5.36 -0.78
CA PRO A 50 7.57 5.54 0.58
C PRO A 50 6.46 5.48 1.64
N ASN A 51 5.27 5.95 1.30
CA ASN A 51 4.14 6.10 2.23
C ASN A 51 2.99 5.10 2.00
N GLY A 52 3.17 4.11 1.13
CA GLY A 52 2.12 3.13 0.83
C GLY A 52 2.29 2.48 -0.54
N TRP A 53 1.14 2.22 -1.19
CA TRP A 53 1.09 1.47 -2.42
C TRP A 53 0.07 2.01 -3.42
N CYS A 54 0.33 1.75 -4.71
CA CYS A 54 -0.62 2.00 -5.79
C CYS A 54 -1.36 0.70 -6.17
N MET A 55 -2.68 0.66 -5.96
CA MET A 55 -3.55 -0.47 -6.34
C MET A 55 -4.10 -0.38 -7.76
N LEU A 56 -3.46 0.40 -8.64
CA LEU A 56 -3.87 0.42 -10.03
C LEU A 56 -3.52 -0.96 -10.65
N PRO A 57 -4.46 -1.61 -11.36
CA PRO A 57 -4.25 -2.95 -11.88
C PRO A 57 -2.98 -3.07 -12.74
N PRO A 58 -2.24 -4.19 -12.69
CA PRO A 58 -0.91 -4.30 -13.29
C PRO A 58 -0.84 -4.09 -14.81
N LYS A 59 -1.96 -4.28 -15.52
CA LYS A 59 -2.06 -4.05 -16.97
C LYS A 59 -2.20 -2.57 -17.34
N GLN A 60 -2.40 -1.69 -16.36
CA GLN A 60 -2.62 -0.26 -16.56
C GLN A 60 -1.38 0.55 -16.17
N VAL A 61 -1.06 1.57 -16.96
CA VAL A 61 0.07 2.46 -16.72
C VAL A 61 -0.37 3.65 -15.86
N CYS A 62 0.36 3.94 -14.79
CA CYS A 62 0.12 5.12 -13.96
C CYS A 62 0.90 6.32 -14.49
N SER A 63 0.24 7.45 -14.75
CA SER A 63 0.89 8.71 -15.12
C SER A 63 1.32 9.58 -13.94
N LYS A 64 0.89 9.24 -12.71
CA LYS A 64 1.20 10.02 -11.50
C LYS A 64 2.58 9.71 -10.90
N GLY A 65 3.21 8.60 -11.31
CA GLY A 65 4.44 8.11 -10.68
C GLY A 65 4.26 7.96 -9.17
N ASN A 66 5.18 8.56 -8.39
CA ASN A 66 5.19 8.47 -6.94
C ASN A 66 4.21 9.43 -6.23
N ALA A 67 3.50 10.29 -6.97
CA ALA A 67 2.58 11.29 -6.40
C ALA A 67 1.17 10.71 -6.10
N CYS A 68 1.10 9.47 -5.64
CA CYS A 68 -0.18 8.77 -5.51
C CYS A 68 -0.97 9.12 -4.24
N LEU A 69 -0.44 9.86 -3.27
CA LEU A 69 -1.11 10.11 -1.97
C LEU A 69 -2.54 10.67 -2.10
N THR A 70 -2.83 11.49 -3.12
CA THR A 70 -4.16 12.05 -3.40
C THR A 70 -4.96 11.26 -4.44
N CYS A 71 -4.45 10.12 -4.88
CA CYS A 71 -5.08 9.25 -5.89
C CYS A 71 -6.09 8.30 -5.23
N ASP A 72 -7.18 7.99 -5.94
CA ASP A 72 -8.18 7.00 -5.52
C ASP A 72 -7.64 5.56 -5.50
N LYS A 73 -6.49 5.32 -6.16
CA LYS A 73 -5.80 4.02 -6.16
C LYS A 73 -4.80 3.86 -5.02
N PHE A 74 -4.59 4.88 -4.19
CA PHE A 74 -3.63 4.81 -3.11
C PHE A 74 -4.19 4.08 -1.88
N VAL A 75 -3.35 3.22 -1.32
CA VAL A 75 -3.59 2.61 -0.02
C VAL A 75 -2.33 2.61 0.82
N THR A 76 -2.51 2.58 2.13
CA THR A 76 -1.43 2.49 3.10
C THR A 76 -1.83 1.60 4.27
N ASP A 77 -0.95 1.43 5.24
CA ASP A 77 -1.23 0.78 6.51
C ASP A 77 -0.31 1.34 7.62
N ALA A 78 -0.35 0.71 8.78
CA ALA A 78 0.41 1.14 9.95
C ALA A 78 1.93 1.12 9.74
N ASN A 79 2.47 0.36 8.78
CA ASN A 79 3.92 0.26 8.55
C ASN A 79 4.49 1.54 7.94
N HIS A 80 3.67 2.36 7.29
CA HIS A 80 4.08 3.64 6.70
C HIS A 80 3.76 4.84 7.57
N ARG A 81 3.36 4.62 8.83
CA ARG A 81 2.96 5.70 9.74
C ARG A 81 4.05 6.74 9.91
N ASP A 82 5.30 6.31 10.11
CA ASP A 82 6.41 7.21 10.38
C ASP A 82 6.71 8.10 9.16
N ASP A 83 6.70 7.51 7.95
CA ASP A 83 6.84 8.26 6.69
C ASP A 83 5.72 9.28 6.50
N LEU A 84 4.46 8.90 6.80
CA LEU A 84 3.31 9.80 6.72
C LEU A 84 3.41 10.97 7.71
N GLN A 85 3.86 10.71 8.95
CA GLN A 85 4.08 11.74 9.95
C GLN A 85 5.20 12.70 9.54
N HIS A 86 6.28 12.16 8.96
CA HIS A 86 7.37 12.99 8.44
C HIS A 86 6.91 13.90 7.30
N GLN A 87 6.15 13.35 6.34
CA GLN A 87 5.57 14.12 5.22
C GLN A 87 4.63 15.22 5.71
N LEU A 88 3.80 14.95 6.72
CA LEU A 88 2.92 15.94 7.32
C LEU A 88 3.74 17.10 7.92
N ALA A 89 4.74 16.79 8.74
CA ALA A 89 5.59 17.81 9.37
C ALA A 89 6.31 18.69 8.33
N GLN A 90 6.81 18.09 7.24
CA GLN A 90 7.42 18.84 6.13
C GLN A 90 6.41 19.76 5.44
N ALA A 91 5.20 19.29 5.18
CA ALA A 91 4.14 20.08 4.54
C ALA A 91 3.71 21.26 5.43
N GLU A 92 3.52 21.03 6.73
CA GLU A 92 3.18 22.08 7.70
C GLU A 92 4.26 23.17 7.79
N ALA A 93 5.53 22.77 7.76
CA ALA A 93 6.66 23.70 7.75
C ALA A 93 6.69 24.60 6.49
N LEU A 94 6.27 24.06 5.34
CA LEU A 94 6.17 24.83 4.09
C LEU A 94 4.99 25.80 4.08
N ILE A 95 3.86 25.43 4.72
CA ILE A 95 2.66 26.28 4.82
C ILE A 95 2.89 27.45 5.78
N THR A 96 3.67 27.24 6.84
CA THR A 96 3.90 28.22 7.91
C THR A 96 5.03 29.22 7.56
N ARG A 97 5.70 29.04 6.42
CA ARG A 97 6.79 29.90 5.94
C ARG A 97 6.26 31.13 5.20
#